data_AF-A0A3B4C2C0-F1
#
_entry.id   AF-A0A3B4C2C0-F1
#
_cell.length_a   1.000
_cell.length_b   1.000
_cell.length_c   1.000
_cell.angle_alpha   90.00
_cell.angle_beta   90.00
_cell.angle_gamma   90.00
#
_symmetry.space_group_name_H-M   'P 1'
#
loop_
_entity.id
_entity.type
_entity.pdbx_description
1 polymer ?
#
loop_
_entity_poly.entity_id
_entity_poly.type
_entity_poly.pdbx_seq_one_letter_code
_entity_poly.pdbx_strand_id
1 'polypeptide(L)'
;MRDLQAGDRVLASTERGNLIYSEVLAFLDRDPAIKKHFYVISTHNGATLSMTAAHLLFVWDGNCTGGALPAEGAMQTIFASDAHPGQCLLTLEEGAEGHLNGQLSRITRLRVWEDRGAYAPLTAQGSLLVNGAMTSCYAAVEKHQLAHWAFGPLRMLYSWTGPNRVQGEGLHWYAHALRWVGKLLLDSELFHPWAMESTDR
;
A
#
# COMPACT_ATOMS: atom_id res chain seq x y z
N MET A 1 -7.27 9.66 4.10
CA MET A 1 -6.99 8.47 4.96
C MET A 1 -7.52 8.63 6.37
N ARG A 2 -7.36 9.78 7.04
CA ARG A 2 -7.80 9.99 8.43
C ARG A 2 -9.25 9.60 8.72
N ASP A 3 -10.15 9.96 7.82
CA ASP A 3 -11.60 9.76 7.98
C ASP A 3 -12.09 8.41 7.44
N LEU A 4 -11.20 7.62 6.84
CA LEU A 4 -11.53 6.30 6.32
C LEU A 4 -11.90 5.36 7.48
N GLN A 5 -12.94 4.55 7.28
CA GLN A 5 -13.43 3.60 8.26
C GLN A 5 -13.49 2.19 7.67
N ALA A 6 -13.46 1.19 8.56
CA ALA A 6 -13.73 -0.18 8.15
C ALA A 6 -15.21 -0.30 7.71
N GLY A 7 -15.43 -0.93 6.56
CA GLY A 7 -16.71 -0.97 5.85
C GLY A 7 -16.83 0.04 4.71
N ASP A 8 -15.96 1.05 4.65
CA ASP A 8 -15.92 1.95 3.48
C ASP A 8 -15.45 1.18 2.24
N ARG A 9 -15.91 1.59 1.07
CA ARG A 9 -15.45 1.04 -0.21
C ARG A 9 -14.50 2.01 -0.89
N VAL A 10 -13.28 1.55 -1.14
CA VAL A 10 -12.23 2.31 -1.81
C VAL A 10 -11.89 1.67 -3.14
N LEU A 11 -11.40 2.46 -4.09
CA LEU A 11 -10.95 1.93 -5.35
C LEU A 11 -9.66 1.12 -5.14
N ALA A 12 -9.60 -0.06 -5.73
CA ALA A 12 -8.51 -1.02 -5.65
C ALA A 12 -8.32 -1.68 -7.00
N SER A 13 -7.28 -2.52 -7.11
CA SER A 13 -7.01 -3.34 -8.29
C SER A 13 -7.07 -4.82 -7.95
N THR A 14 -7.66 -5.60 -8.85
CA THR A 14 -7.58 -7.07 -8.82
C THR A 14 -6.17 -7.54 -9.20
N GLU A 15 -5.83 -8.80 -8.94
CA GLU A 15 -4.56 -9.39 -9.40
C GLU A 15 -4.35 -9.26 -10.92
N ARG A 16 -5.46 -9.23 -11.68
CA ARG A 16 -5.48 -9.07 -13.14
C ARG A 16 -5.38 -7.61 -13.61
N GLY A 17 -5.18 -6.66 -12.69
CA GLY A 17 -5.08 -5.23 -13.01
C GLY A 17 -6.42 -4.49 -13.15
N ASN A 18 -7.56 -5.20 -13.13
CA ASN A 18 -8.88 -4.56 -13.26
C ASN A 18 -9.23 -3.72 -12.02
N LEU A 19 -9.82 -2.56 -12.23
CA LEU A 19 -10.27 -1.66 -11.16
C LEU A 19 -11.58 -2.13 -10.53
N ILE A 20 -11.64 -2.13 -9.21
CA ILE A 20 -12.82 -2.53 -8.45
C ILE A 20 -12.93 -1.76 -7.14
N TYR A 21 -14.16 -1.49 -6.69
CA TYR A 21 -14.39 -0.99 -5.33
C TYR A 21 -14.29 -2.12 -4.31
N SER A 22 -13.22 -2.12 -3.52
CA SER A 22 -12.99 -3.03 -2.40
C SER A 22 -13.49 -2.44 -1.10
N GLU A 23 -14.10 -3.28 -0.27
CA GLU A 23 -14.35 -2.94 1.14
C GLU A 23 -13.03 -2.89 1.93
N VAL A 24 -12.94 -1.94 2.86
CA VAL A 24 -11.92 -1.86 3.90
C VAL A 24 -12.33 -2.77 5.04
N LEU A 25 -11.61 -3.87 5.24
CA LEU A 25 -11.95 -4.90 6.23
C LEU A 25 -11.51 -4.52 7.64
N ALA A 26 -10.33 -3.92 7.77
CA ALA A 26 -9.73 -3.49 9.03
C ALA A 26 -8.60 -2.48 8.76
N PHE A 27 -7.90 -2.01 9.79
CA PHE A 27 -6.59 -1.37 9.65
C PHE A 27 -5.51 -2.32 10.17
N LEU A 28 -4.38 -2.45 9.49
CA LEU A 28 -3.20 -3.17 9.97
C LEU A 28 -2.42 -2.35 10.98
N ASP A 29 -2.40 -1.02 10.83
CA ASP A 29 -1.85 -0.03 11.75
C ASP A 29 -2.73 1.23 11.66
N ARG A 30 -3.08 1.82 12.80
CA ARG A 30 -3.82 3.08 12.86
C ARG A 30 -3.42 3.88 14.07
N ASP A 31 -2.56 4.87 13.91
CA ASP A 31 -2.18 5.77 15.00
C ASP A 31 -2.26 7.21 14.50
N PRO A 32 -3.31 7.97 14.86
CA PRO A 32 -3.47 9.37 14.45
C PRO A 32 -2.45 10.33 15.08
N ALA A 33 -1.82 9.97 16.19
CA ALA A 33 -0.96 10.85 16.97
C ALA A 33 0.53 10.64 16.69
N ILE A 34 0.92 9.46 16.21
CA ILE A 34 2.31 9.11 15.94
C ILE A 34 2.96 10.04 14.93
N LYS A 35 4.20 10.41 15.22
CA LYS A 35 5.09 11.10 14.28
C LYS A 35 5.99 10.08 13.59
N LYS A 36 6.00 10.07 12.27
CA LYS A 36 6.90 9.21 11.47
C LYS A 36 7.51 10.02 10.32
N HIS A 37 8.64 9.54 9.81
CA HIS A 37 9.17 9.99 8.53
C HIS A 37 8.39 9.31 7.40
N PHE A 38 7.89 10.12 6.48
CA PHE A 38 7.20 9.70 5.28
C PHE A 38 8.03 9.99 4.05
N TYR A 39 8.08 9.01 3.16
CA TYR A 39 8.59 9.11 1.81
C TYR A 39 7.46 9.66 0.94
N VAL A 40 7.64 10.91 0.51
CA VAL A 40 6.70 11.59 -0.38
C VAL A 40 7.22 11.48 -1.80
N ILE A 41 6.46 10.75 -2.61
CA ILE A 41 6.79 10.38 -3.99
C ILE A 41 5.84 11.13 -4.91
N SER A 42 6.41 12.01 -5.74
CA SER A 42 5.64 12.80 -6.70
C SER A 42 5.87 12.29 -8.11
N THR A 43 4.80 12.23 -8.89
CA THR A 43 4.81 11.78 -10.28
C THR A 43 4.65 12.95 -11.25
N HIS A 44 4.91 12.69 -12.53
CA HIS A 44 4.84 13.70 -13.59
C HIS A 44 3.43 14.28 -13.76
N ASN A 45 2.39 13.45 -13.65
CA ASN A 45 0.99 13.88 -13.74
C ASN A 45 0.43 14.49 -12.44
N GLY A 46 1.28 14.77 -11.45
CA GLY A 46 0.89 15.46 -10.22
C GLY A 46 0.37 14.56 -9.10
N ALA A 47 0.18 13.25 -9.33
CA ALA A 47 -0.12 12.31 -8.26
C ALA A 47 1.01 12.32 -7.22
N THR A 48 0.65 12.29 -5.94
CA THR A 48 1.62 12.36 -4.84
C THR A 48 1.22 11.38 -3.74
N LEU A 49 2.10 10.41 -3.51
CA LEU A 49 1.95 9.45 -2.41
C LEU A 49 2.81 9.88 -1.22
N SER A 50 2.33 9.59 -0.01
CA SER A 50 3.06 9.76 1.24
C SER A 50 2.91 8.49 2.07
N MET A 51 4.01 7.80 2.34
CA MET A 51 3.99 6.54 3.07
C MET A 51 5.29 6.30 3.84
N THR A 52 5.26 5.41 4.82
CA THR A 52 6.47 5.02 5.54
C THR A 52 7.43 4.27 4.61
N ALA A 53 8.73 4.33 4.90
CA ALA A 53 9.77 3.68 4.08
C ALA A 53 9.47 2.22 3.72
N ALA A 54 9.01 1.42 4.69
CA ALA A 54 8.76 0.00 4.52
C ALA A 54 7.43 -0.34 3.82
N HIS A 55 6.68 0.66 3.34
CA HIS A 55 5.41 0.44 2.68
C HIS A 55 5.63 0.00 1.23
N LEU A 56 4.83 -0.95 0.74
CA LEU A 56 5.00 -1.49 -0.60
C LEU A 56 4.30 -0.65 -1.67
N LEU A 57 5.04 -0.34 -2.73
CA LEU A 57 4.60 0.32 -3.95
C LEU A 57 4.55 -0.64 -5.11
N PHE A 58 3.64 -0.40 -6.04
CA PHE A 58 3.66 -1.05 -7.34
C PHE A 58 4.41 -0.15 -8.33
N VAL A 59 5.54 -0.62 -8.84
CA VAL A 59 6.38 0.11 -9.80
C VAL A 59 6.57 -0.67 -11.10
N TRP A 60 6.80 0.08 -12.18
CA TRP A 60 7.27 -0.44 -13.44
C TRP A 60 8.61 0.21 -13.80
N ASP A 61 9.62 -0.62 -14.08
CA ASP A 61 10.95 -0.17 -14.49
C ASP A 61 11.13 -0.34 -16.00
N GLY A 62 10.29 0.38 -16.75
CA GLY A 62 10.30 0.34 -18.20
C GLY A 62 9.79 1.65 -18.77
N ASN A 63 9.33 1.62 -20.03
CA ASN A 63 8.85 2.84 -20.66
C ASN A 63 7.52 3.28 -20.02
N CYS A 64 7.54 4.42 -19.30
CA CYS A 64 6.30 5.05 -18.80
C CYS A 64 5.46 5.69 -19.91
N THR A 65 5.96 5.75 -21.15
CA THR A 65 5.28 6.38 -22.29
C THR A 65 4.67 5.32 -23.19
N GLY A 66 3.40 5.50 -23.53
CA GLY A 66 2.57 4.53 -24.23
C GLY A 66 1.41 4.13 -23.33
N GLY A 67 0.18 4.51 -23.70
CA GLY A 67 -1.04 4.24 -22.90
C GLY A 67 -1.39 2.76 -22.71
N ALA A 68 -0.49 1.85 -23.06
CA ALA A 68 -0.61 0.44 -22.74
C ALA A 68 -0.09 0.20 -21.31
N LEU A 69 -0.96 -0.31 -20.46
CA LEU A 69 -0.56 -0.82 -19.15
C LEU A 69 0.43 -1.99 -19.34
N PRO A 70 1.36 -2.18 -18.38
CA PRO A 70 2.24 -3.34 -18.40
C PRO A 70 1.43 -4.63 -18.48
N ALA A 71 2.01 -5.68 -19.09
CA ALA A 71 1.40 -7.00 -19.11
C ALA A 71 1.07 -7.47 -17.68
N GLU A 72 0.09 -8.37 -17.56
CA GLU A 72 -0.26 -8.95 -16.26
C GLU A 72 0.99 -9.54 -15.58
N GLY A 73 1.24 -9.15 -14.33
CA GLY A 73 2.43 -9.57 -13.57
C GLY A 73 3.73 -8.82 -13.89
N ALA A 74 3.73 -7.85 -14.80
CA ALA A 74 4.92 -7.06 -15.13
C ALA A 74 5.23 -5.97 -14.09
N MET A 75 4.22 -5.53 -13.32
CA MET A 75 4.42 -4.59 -12.21
C MET A 75 5.20 -5.28 -11.07
N GLN A 76 6.26 -4.63 -10.61
CA GLN A 76 7.06 -5.07 -9.48
C GLN A 76 6.58 -4.43 -8.18
N THR A 77 6.90 -5.06 -7.06
CA THR A 77 6.67 -4.49 -5.73
C THR A 77 7.99 -4.13 -5.08
N ILE A 78 8.12 -2.89 -4.64
CA ILE A 78 9.30 -2.38 -3.94
C ILE A 78 8.90 -1.66 -2.67
N PHE A 79 9.85 -1.43 -1.76
CA PHE A 79 9.63 -0.52 -0.64
C PHE A 79 9.66 0.95 -1.09
N ALA A 80 8.99 1.82 -0.34
CA ALA A 80 8.95 3.25 -0.62
C ALA A 80 10.32 3.94 -0.50
N SER A 81 11.21 3.40 0.33
CA SER A 81 12.61 3.80 0.44
C SER A 81 13.45 3.49 -0.80
N ASP A 82 13.08 2.44 -1.53
CA ASP A 82 13.81 2.00 -2.73
C ASP A 82 13.30 2.67 -4.01
N ALA A 83 12.22 3.46 -3.92
CA ALA A 83 11.70 4.19 -5.06
C ALA A 83 12.70 5.27 -5.51
N HIS A 84 12.85 5.43 -6.83
CA HIS A 84 13.75 6.43 -7.40
C HIS A 84 13.17 7.06 -8.68
N PRO A 85 13.61 8.28 -9.04
CA PRO A 85 13.14 8.92 -10.27
C PRO A 85 13.43 8.05 -11.48
N GLY A 86 12.51 8.06 -12.45
CA GLY A 86 12.60 7.23 -13.66
C GLY A 86 11.66 6.03 -13.65
N GLN A 87 11.40 5.42 -12.49
CA GLN A 87 10.38 4.37 -12.34
C GLN A 87 8.97 4.95 -12.58
N CYS A 88 8.02 4.08 -12.93
CA CYS A 88 6.64 4.46 -13.19
C CYS A 88 5.69 3.91 -12.12
N LEU A 89 4.72 4.73 -11.69
CA LEU A 89 3.60 4.31 -10.86
C LEU A 89 2.34 4.16 -11.71
N LEU A 90 1.47 3.21 -11.34
CA LEU A 90 0.12 3.15 -11.88
C LEU A 90 -0.72 4.26 -11.23
N THR A 91 -1.11 5.23 -12.04
CA THR A 91 -2.02 6.31 -11.67
C THR A 91 -3.34 6.18 -12.39
N LEU A 92 -4.40 6.72 -11.80
CA LEU A 92 -5.71 6.78 -12.42
C LEU A 92 -6.05 8.23 -12.74
N GLU A 93 -6.40 8.48 -13.99
CA GLU A 93 -6.92 9.76 -14.45
C GLU A 93 -8.37 9.61 -14.90
N GLU A 94 -9.14 10.66 -14.72
CA GLU A 94 -10.51 10.71 -15.22
C GLU A 94 -10.48 10.94 -16.73
N GLY A 95 -10.91 9.94 -17.48
CA GLY A 95 -11.02 9.97 -18.93
C GLY A 95 -12.26 10.71 -19.40
N ALA A 96 -12.40 10.82 -20.73
CA ALA A 96 -13.63 11.29 -21.33
C ALA A 96 -14.82 10.41 -20.88
N GLU A 97 -15.96 11.04 -20.56
CA GLU A 97 -17.18 10.40 -20.05
C GLU A 97 -17.12 9.87 -18.60
N GLY A 98 -16.10 10.27 -17.81
CA GLY A 98 -16.04 9.93 -16.37
C GLY A 98 -15.54 8.51 -16.08
N HIS A 99 -15.02 7.80 -17.09
CA HIS A 99 -14.34 6.53 -16.89
C HIS A 99 -12.93 6.74 -16.34
N LEU A 100 -12.54 5.96 -15.34
CA LEU A 100 -11.18 5.99 -14.81
C LEU A 100 -10.25 5.18 -15.71
N ASN A 101 -9.25 5.84 -16.28
CA ASN A 101 -8.26 5.21 -17.13
C ASN A 101 -6.95 5.03 -16.35
N GLY A 102 -6.43 3.80 -16.37
CA GLY A 102 -5.12 3.50 -15.83
C GLY A 102 -4.02 4.04 -16.74
N GLN A 103 -3.10 4.81 -16.17
CA GLN A 103 -1.94 5.35 -16.87
C GLN A 103 -0.68 5.21 -16.02
N LEU A 104 0.44 4.91 -16.67
CA LEU A 104 1.75 4.97 -16.04
C LEU A 104 2.23 6.41 -15.93
N SER A 105 2.64 6.81 -14.74
CA SER A 105 3.21 8.13 -14.48
C SER A 105 4.58 8.02 -13.85
N ARG A 106 5.56 8.70 -14.45
CA ARG A 106 6.96 8.64 -14.02
C ARG A 106 7.14 9.34 -12.68
N ILE A 107 7.90 8.73 -11.77
CA ILE A 107 8.38 9.36 -10.55
C ILE A 107 9.37 10.46 -10.93
N THR A 108 9.07 11.69 -10.51
CA THR A 108 9.89 12.88 -10.81
C THR A 108 10.67 13.36 -9.59
N ARG A 109 10.16 13.13 -8.38
CA ARG A 109 10.76 13.62 -7.15
C ARG A 109 10.44 12.70 -5.98
N LEU A 110 11.44 12.53 -5.11
CA LEU A 110 11.26 11.98 -3.77
C LEU A 110 11.71 13.02 -2.73
N ARG A 111 10.99 13.07 -1.61
CA ARG A 111 11.39 13.83 -0.42
C ARG A 111 11.01 13.05 0.82
N VAL A 112 11.81 13.16 1.87
CA VAL A 112 11.44 12.67 3.20
C VAL A 112 10.86 13.83 4.01
N TRP A 113 9.72 13.61 4.65
CA TRP A 113 9.02 14.61 5.45
C TRP A 113 8.50 13.99 6.74
N GLU A 114 8.70 14.66 7.88
CA GLU A 114 8.08 14.25 9.13
C GLU A 114 6.63 14.72 9.17
N ASP A 115 5.70 13.79 9.37
CA ASP A 115 4.28 14.10 9.52
C ASP A 115 3.65 13.29 10.65
N ARG A 116 2.43 13.66 11.03
CA ARG A 116 1.62 12.98 12.05
C ARG A 116 0.52 12.13 11.41
N GLY A 117 0.31 10.95 11.99
CA GLY A 117 -0.78 10.07 11.63
C GLY A 117 -0.34 8.99 10.64
N ALA A 118 -0.41 7.72 11.05
CA ALA A 118 -0.15 6.57 10.20
C ALA A 118 -1.41 5.70 10.07
N TYR A 119 -1.75 5.31 8.84
CA TYR A 119 -2.96 4.55 8.54
C TYR A 119 -2.64 3.49 7.49
N ALA A 120 -2.84 2.22 7.82
CA ALA A 120 -2.64 1.08 6.91
C ALA A 120 -3.94 0.29 6.76
N PRO A 121 -4.93 0.78 6.00
CA PRO A 121 -6.18 0.04 5.78
C PRO A 121 -5.91 -1.27 5.03
N LEU A 122 -6.57 -2.34 5.46
CA LEU A 122 -6.60 -3.64 4.80
C LEU A 122 -7.86 -3.75 3.95
N THR A 123 -7.70 -3.76 2.64
CA THR A 123 -8.78 -4.06 1.69
C THR A 123 -8.86 -5.57 1.42
N ALA A 124 -10.01 -6.04 0.93
CA ALA A 124 -10.15 -7.44 0.50
C ALA A 124 -9.17 -7.80 -0.65
N GLN A 125 -8.92 -6.85 -1.55
CA GLN A 125 -7.98 -6.97 -2.67
C GLN A 125 -6.50 -6.77 -2.27
N GLY A 126 -6.19 -6.27 -1.08
CA GLY A 126 -4.81 -6.00 -0.65
C GLY A 126 -4.13 -4.81 -1.36
N SER A 127 -4.87 -4.09 -2.20
CA SER A 127 -4.46 -2.86 -2.88
C SER A 127 -5.47 -1.75 -2.65
N LEU A 128 -5.07 -0.50 -2.88
CA LEU A 128 -5.94 0.67 -2.83
C LEU A 128 -5.36 1.84 -3.64
N LEU A 129 -6.23 2.70 -4.14
CA LEU A 129 -5.86 3.98 -4.73
C LEU A 129 -5.73 5.05 -3.64
N VAL A 130 -4.59 5.73 -3.59
CA VAL A 130 -4.34 6.86 -2.69
C VAL A 130 -3.83 8.03 -3.52
N ASN A 131 -4.47 9.19 -3.41
CA ASN A 131 -4.06 10.42 -4.11
C ASN A 131 -3.79 10.23 -5.62
N GLY A 132 -4.62 9.43 -6.29
CA GLY A 132 -4.51 9.16 -7.73
C GLY A 132 -3.51 8.06 -8.12
N ALA A 133 -2.82 7.41 -7.18
CA ALA A 133 -1.86 6.34 -7.46
C ALA A 133 -2.19 5.04 -6.72
N MET A 134 -2.01 3.90 -7.40
CA MET A 134 -2.29 2.57 -6.86
C MET A 134 -1.14 2.11 -5.97
N THR A 135 -1.46 1.60 -4.78
CA THR A 135 -0.47 1.13 -3.80
C THR A 135 -0.94 -0.13 -3.08
N SER A 136 -0.01 -0.85 -2.45
CA SER A 136 -0.35 -2.01 -1.62
C SER A 136 -0.93 -1.57 -0.27
N CYS A 137 -1.73 -2.44 0.36
CA CYS A 137 -2.09 -2.35 1.78
C CYS A 137 -0.96 -2.77 2.74
N TYR A 138 0.09 -3.42 2.23
CA TYR A 138 1.09 -4.10 3.04
C TYR A 138 2.40 -3.31 3.15
N ALA A 139 3.10 -3.58 4.23
CA ALA A 139 4.41 -3.03 4.55
C ALA A 139 5.28 -4.13 5.18
N ALA A 140 6.53 -3.78 5.50
CA ALA A 140 7.52 -4.57 6.23
C ALA A 140 8.14 -5.76 5.49
N VAL A 141 7.40 -6.48 4.65
CA VAL A 141 7.89 -7.63 3.88
C VAL A 141 7.99 -7.26 2.41
N GLU A 142 9.09 -7.60 1.74
CA GLU A 142 9.42 -7.14 0.38
C GLU A 142 8.42 -7.60 -0.70
N LYS A 143 7.70 -8.70 -0.45
CA LYS A 143 6.80 -9.33 -1.43
C LYS A 143 5.34 -9.12 -1.08
N HIS A 144 4.63 -8.37 -1.91
CA HIS A 144 3.18 -8.17 -1.80
C HIS A 144 2.43 -9.49 -1.69
N GLN A 145 2.71 -10.44 -2.58
CA GLN A 145 2.01 -11.73 -2.61
C GLN A 145 2.23 -12.55 -1.34
N LEU A 146 3.44 -12.49 -0.77
CA LEU A 146 3.74 -13.15 0.50
C LEU A 146 2.93 -12.53 1.64
N ALA A 147 2.89 -11.20 1.72
CA ALA A 147 2.07 -10.50 2.70
C ALA A 147 0.58 -10.78 2.48
N HIS A 148 0.11 -10.78 1.23
CA HIS A 148 -1.28 -11.03 0.87
C HIS A 148 -1.75 -12.41 1.29
N TRP A 149 -0.91 -13.43 1.10
CA TRP A 149 -1.11 -14.79 1.59
C TRP A 149 -1.11 -14.84 3.12
N ALA A 150 -0.12 -14.21 3.77
CA ALA A 150 -0.03 -14.18 5.22
C ALA A 150 -1.26 -13.53 5.87
N PHE A 151 -1.82 -12.48 5.26
CA PHE A 151 -3.05 -11.83 5.71
C PHE A 151 -4.34 -12.48 5.17
N GLY A 152 -4.24 -13.55 4.37
CA GLY A 152 -5.38 -14.28 3.82
C GLY A 152 -6.38 -14.77 4.87
N PRO A 153 -5.95 -15.44 5.96
CA PRO A 153 -6.84 -15.89 7.02
C PRO A 153 -7.60 -14.73 7.70
N LEU A 154 -6.91 -13.61 7.93
CA LEU A 154 -7.53 -12.42 8.53
C LEU A 154 -8.59 -11.81 7.59
N ARG A 155 -8.28 -11.70 6.30
CA ARG A 155 -9.23 -11.21 5.30
C ARG A 155 -10.45 -12.12 5.22
N MET A 156 -10.26 -13.43 5.18
CA MET A 156 -11.37 -14.39 5.16
C MET A 156 -12.25 -14.28 6.40
N LEU A 157 -11.65 -14.11 7.59
CA LEU A 157 -12.38 -13.90 8.83
C LEU A 157 -13.28 -12.66 8.74
N TYR A 158 -12.73 -11.50 8.37
CA TYR A 158 -13.52 -10.26 8.29
C TYR A 158 -14.50 -10.20 7.12
N SER A 159 -14.24 -10.91 6.04
CA SER A 159 -15.24 -11.12 4.99
C SER A 159 -16.46 -11.89 5.50
N TRP A 160 -16.31 -12.72 6.54
CA TRP A 160 -17.41 -13.50 7.11
C TRP A 160 -18.06 -12.82 8.33
N THR A 161 -17.27 -12.28 9.24
CA THR A 161 -17.77 -11.65 10.49
C THR A 161 -18.11 -10.17 10.31
N GLY A 162 -17.81 -9.60 9.15
CA GLY A 162 -17.93 -8.17 8.86
C GLY A 162 -16.68 -7.37 9.22
N PRO A 163 -16.58 -6.12 8.72
CA PRO A 163 -15.43 -5.26 8.91
C PRO A 163 -15.21 -4.88 10.39
N ASN A 164 -13.96 -4.80 10.82
CA ASN A 164 -13.60 -4.41 12.17
C ASN A 164 -13.74 -2.89 12.38
N ARG A 165 -14.94 -2.45 12.76
CA ARG A 165 -15.26 -1.04 13.02
C ARG A 165 -14.69 -0.51 14.34
N VAL A 166 -14.37 -1.40 15.28
CA VAL A 166 -13.88 -1.06 16.62
C VAL A 166 -12.41 -1.43 16.72
N GLN A 167 -11.57 -0.64 16.03
CA GLN A 167 -10.13 -0.82 16.13
C GLN A 167 -9.51 0.26 17.02
N GLY A 168 -8.74 -0.18 18.01
CA GLY A 168 -7.91 0.68 18.85
C GLY A 168 -6.73 1.27 18.09
N GLU A 169 -6.05 2.22 18.71
CA GLU A 169 -4.86 2.85 18.14
C GLU A 169 -3.67 1.88 18.11
N GLY A 170 -2.84 1.96 17.06
CA GLY A 170 -1.64 1.17 16.85
C GLY A 170 -1.80 -0.04 15.92
N LEU A 171 -0.85 -0.96 16.04
CA LEU A 171 -0.72 -2.12 15.16
C LEU A 171 -1.75 -3.21 15.53
N HIS A 172 -2.39 -3.77 14.52
CA HIS A 172 -3.39 -4.82 14.67
C HIS A 172 -2.77 -6.09 15.27
N TRP A 173 -3.50 -6.77 16.17
CA TRP A 173 -3.00 -7.98 16.86
C TRP A 173 -2.48 -9.05 15.89
N TYR A 174 -3.15 -9.21 14.74
CA TYR A 174 -2.74 -10.17 13.72
C TYR A 174 -1.43 -9.77 13.04
N ALA A 175 -1.23 -8.47 12.78
CA ALA A 175 0.02 -7.96 12.24
C ALA A 175 1.17 -8.08 13.27
N HIS A 176 0.88 -7.88 14.56
CA HIS A 176 1.82 -8.20 15.65
C HIS A 176 2.24 -9.67 15.65
N ALA A 177 1.27 -10.59 15.57
CA ALA A 177 1.53 -12.02 15.57
C ALA A 177 2.35 -12.44 14.34
N LEU A 178 1.98 -11.97 13.14
CA LEU A 178 2.75 -12.25 11.92
C LEU A 178 4.17 -11.70 11.99
N ARG A 179 4.38 -10.51 12.56
CA ARG A 179 5.73 -9.96 12.73
C ARG A 179 6.56 -10.80 13.69
N TRP A 180 5.96 -11.29 14.78
CA TRP A 180 6.65 -12.19 15.71
C TRP A 180 7.01 -13.52 15.07
N VAL A 181 6.08 -14.14 14.33
CA VAL A 181 6.34 -15.38 13.58
C VAL A 181 7.39 -15.16 12.49
N GLY A 182 7.31 -14.04 11.77
CA GLY A 182 8.25 -13.65 10.73
C GLY A 182 9.68 -13.52 11.24
N LYS A 183 9.87 -12.93 12.43
CA LYS A 183 11.18 -12.86 13.11
C LYS A 183 11.78 -14.24 13.41
N LEU A 184 10.95 -15.27 13.56
CA LEU A 184 11.39 -16.63 13.89
C LEU A 184 11.66 -17.49 12.65
N LEU A 185 10.96 -17.24 11.54
CA LEU A 185 10.91 -18.16 10.40
C LEU A 185 11.51 -17.60 9.10
N LEU A 186 11.53 -16.29 8.89
CA LEU A 186 11.93 -15.68 7.63
C LEU A 186 13.34 -15.10 7.73
N ASP A 187 14.06 -15.15 6.61
CA ASP A 187 15.36 -14.50 6.51
C ASP A 187 15.21 -12.99 6.71
N SER A 188 16.17 -12.41 7.41
CA SER A 188 16.22 -10.98 7.71
C SER A 188 16.21 -10.10 6.44
N GLU A 189 16.72 -10.63 5.32
CA GLU A 189 16.76 -9.96 4.03
C GLU A 189 15.38 -9.68 3.43
N LEU A 190 14.33 -10.43 3.82
CA LEU A 190 12.97 -10.22 3.32
C LEU A 190 12.23 -9.07 4.04
N PHE A 191 12.81 -8.55 5.12
CA PHE A 191 12.23 -7.46 5.90
C PHE A 191 12.93 -6.14 5.61
N HIS A 192 12.12 -5.07 5.52
CA HIS A 192 12.68 -3.74 5.50
C HIS A 192 13.37 -3.41 6.85
N PRO A 193 14.62 -2.88 6.87
CA PRO A 193 15.35 -2.59 8.11
C PRO A 193 14.55 -1.76 9.11
N TRP A 194 13.91 -0.68 8.66
CA TRP A 194 13.12 0.20 9.54
C TRP A 194 11.73 -0.32 9.91
N ALA A 195 11.25 -1.40 9.29
CA ALA A 195 10.03 -2.06 9.79
C ALA A 195 10.27 -2.75 11.14
N MET A 196 11.54 -3.00 11.47
CA MET A 196 11.94 -3.71 12.67
C MET A 196 12.28 -2.78 13.84
N GLU A 197 12.65 -1.52 13.57
CA GLU A 197 13.01 -0.51 14.58
C GLU A 197 11.80 0.26 15.16
N SER A 198 10.66 0.31 14.47
CA SER A 198 9.54 1.20 14.84
C SER A 198 8.74 0.80 16.08
N THR A 199 9.28 -0.06 16.96
CA THR A 199 8.57 -0.54 18.17
C THR A 199 9.32 -0.33 19.48
N ASP A 200 10.51 0.24 19.46
CA ASP A 200 11.17 0.68 20.70
C ASP A 200 10.88 2.17 20.95
N ARG A 201 9.59 2.51 21.10
CA ARG A 201 9.14 3.75 21.76
C ARG A 201 7.79 3.56 22.43
#